data_AF-A0A7V9DXU3-F1
#
_entry.id   AF-A0A7V9DXU3-F1
#
_cell.length_a   1.000
_cell.length_b   1.000
_cell.length_c   1.000
_cell.angle_alpha   90.00
_cell.angle_beta   90.00
_cell.angle_gamma   90.00
#
_symmetry.space_group_name_H-M   'P 1'
#
loop_
_entity.id
_entity.type
_entity.pdbx_description
1 polymer ?
#
loop_
_entity_poly.entity_id
_entity_poly.type
_entity_poly.pdbx_seq_one_letter_code
_entity_poly.pdbx_strand_id
1 'polypeptide(L)'
;RCYRRLEARGEIRGGRFVAGLSGEQFAAPEAIGLLRDTRRRPPTGALVSLSGADPLNLVGILTPGARLPALTGNRVLYRDGVPTALLVAGEARFLEQLEPEAQWAARNALLRRQVPTLLKFLA
;
A
#
# COMPACT_ATOMS: atom_id res chain seq x y z
N ARG A 1 25.35 3.34 -7.18
CA ARG A 1 26.15 4.21 -8.10
C ARG A 1 25.48 4.38 -9.47
N CYS A 2 24.80 3.35 -10.02
CA CYS A 2 24.04 3.44 -11.26
C CYS A 2 22.83 4.40 -11.18
N TYR A 3 21.95 4.27 -10.18
CA TYR A 3 20.75 5.11 -10.07
C TYR A 3 21.05 6.60 -9.90
N ARG A 4 22.09 6.97 -9.13
CA ARG A 4 22.55 8.37 -9.06
C ARG A 4 22.99 8.96 -10.40
N ARG A 5 23.57 8.14 -11.29
CA ARG A 5 23.92 8.57 -12.66
C ARG A 5 22.68 8.71 -13.53
N LEU A 6 21.75 7.76 -13.45
CA LEU A 6 20.47 7.83 -14.15
C LEU A 6 19.67 9.08 -13.72
N GLU A 7 19.68 9.40 -12.44
CA GLU A 7 19.06 10.60 -11.91
C GLU A 7 19.75 11.87 -12.40
N ALA A 8 21.08 11.92 -12.39
CA ALA A 8 21.85 13.04 -12.93
C ALA A 8 21.59 13.26 -14.43
N ARG A 9 21.30 12.20 -15.19
CA ARG A 9 20.89 12.27 -16.60
C ARG A 9 19.41 12.57 -16.80
N GLY A 10 18.62 12.59 -15.72
CA GLY A 10 17.18 12.87 -15.76
C GLY A 10 16.31 11.69 -16.20
N GLU A 11 16.87 10.49 -16.38
CA GLU A 11 16.15 9.27 -16.78
C GLU A 11 15.25 8.71 -15.67
N ILE A 12 15.60 9.01 -14.43
CA ILE A 12 14.79 8.72 -13.25
C ILE A 12 14.79 9.95 -12.35
N ARG A 13 13.83 10.03 -11.44
CA ARG A 13 13.79 11.03 -10.38
C ARG A 13 13.73 10.33 -9.04
N GLY A 14 14.64 10.69 -8.14
CA GLY A 14 14.58 10.29 -6.75
C GLY A 14 13.40 10.94 -6.04
N GLY A 15 12.70 10.14 -5.26
CA GLY A 15 11.84 10.62 -4.19
C GLY A 15 12.69 11.18 -3.05
N ARG A 16 12.15 12.16 -2.31
CA ARG A 16 12.80 12.66 -1.10
C ARG A 16 12.42 11.78 0.09
N PHE A 17 13.30 11.74 1.09
CA PHE A 17 13.17 10.91 2.30
C PHE A 17 11.81 11.09 2.99
N VAL A 18 11.14 9.97 3.28
CA VAL A 18 9.98 9.93 4.17
C VAL A 18 10.46 9.43 5.54
N ALA A 19 10.12 10.15 6.61
CA ALA A 19 10.56 9.78 7.96
C ALA A 19 10.16 8.32 8.27
N GLY A 20 11.10 7.56 8.83
CA GLY A 20 10.90 6.15 9.19
C GLY A 20 11.08 5.15 8.03
N LEU A 21 11.06 5.58 6.77
CA LEU A 21 11.30 4.72 5.61
C LEU A 21 12.71 4.92 5.06
N SER A 22 13.55 3.90 5.19
CA SER A 22 14.87 3.89 4.57
C SER A 22 14.81 3.35 3.13
N GLY A 23 15.72 3.82 2.29
CA GLY A 23 15.82 3.42 0.88
C GLY A 23 15.58 4.58 -0.09
N GLU A 24 16.27 4.52 -1.23
CA GLU A 24 16.05 5.46 -2.33
C GLU A 24 14.88 4.95 -3.19
N GLN A 25 13.84 5.76 -3.35
CA GLN A 25 12.77 5.48 -4.30
C GLN A 25 13.01 6.27 -5.57
N PHE A 26 12.82 5.64 -6.72
CA PHE A 26 12.96 6.30 -8.01
C PHE A 26 11.73 6.04 -8.87
N ALA A 27 11.38 7.01 -9.69
CA ALA A 27 10.37 6.86 -10.72
C ALA A 27 10.88 7.41 -12.04
N ALA A 28 10.43 6.85 -13.16
CA ALA A 28 10.63 7.48 -14.46
C ALA A 28 9.92 8.86 -14.48
N PRO A 29 10.46 9.89 -15.17
CA PRO A 29 9.87 11.23 -15.19
C PRO A 29 8.38 11.24 -15.56
N GLU A 30 7.99 10.45 -16.55
CA GLU A 30 6.61 10.30 -17.02
C GLU A 30 5.67 9.71 -15.97
N ALA A 31 6.18 8.82 -15.09
CA ALA A 31 5.38 8.21 -14.04
C ALA A 31 5.00 9.21 -12.94
N ILE A 32 5.77 10.28 -12.74
CA ILE A 32 5.51 11.28 -11.69
C ILE A 32 4.19 12.02 -11.94
N GLY A 33 3.92 12.37 -13.20
CA GLY A 33 2.64 12.98 -13.59
C GLY A 33 1.48 12.07 -13.23
N LEU A 34 1.54 10.80 -13.67
CA LEU A 34 0.52 9.78 -13.39
C LEU A 34 0.29 9.56 -11.89
N LEU A 35 1.36 9.52 -11.08
CA LEU A 35 1.27 9.38 -9.63
C LEU A 35 0.61 10.60 -8.98
N ARG A 36 0.97 11.82 -9.40
CA ARG A 36 0.35 13.07 -8.91
C ARG A 36 -1.10 13.17 -9.29
N ASP A 37 -1.47 12.70 -10.48
CA ASP A 37 -2.84 12.71 -10.95
C ASP A 37 -3.67 11.67 -10.19
N THR A 38 -3.10 10.48 -9.94
CA THR A 38 -3.73 9.46 -9.09
C THR A 38 -4.00 10.01 -7.68
N ARG A 39 -3.02 10.70 -7.06
CA ARG A 39 -3.20 11.36 -5.75
C ARG A 39 -4.31 12.42 -5.75
N ARG A 40 -4.54 13.10 -6.88
CA ARG A 40 -5.54 14.17 -7.01
C ARG A 40 -6.94 13.67 -7.36
N ARG A 41 -7.09 12.40 -7.75
CA ARG A 41 -8.40 11.82 -8.02
C ARG A 41 -9.26 11.83 -6.75
N PRO A 42 -10.58 12.03 -6.87
CA PRO A 42 -11.47 11.90 -5.74
C PRO A 42 -11.39 10.46 -5.20
N PRO A 43 -11.47 10.28 -3.87
CA PRO A 43 -11.52 8.95 -3.28
C PRO A 43 -12.74 8.19 -3.80
N THR A 44 -12.55 6.91 -4.08
CA THR A 44 -13.59 6.05 -4.67
C THR A 44 -14.16 5.06 -3.66
N GLY A 45 -13.59 5.01 -2.46
CA GLY A 45 -13.85 3.96 -1.48
C GLY A 45 -13.17 2.64 -1.83
N ALA A 46 -12.20 2.64 -2.75
CA ALA A 46 -11.58 1.42 -3.24
C ALA A 46 -10.85 0.68 -2.11
N LEU A 47 -11.22 -0.58 -1.90
CA LEU A 47 -10.60 -1.45 -0.92
C LEU A 47 -9.53 -2.33 -1.58
N VAL A 48 -8.31 -2.25 -1.07
CA VAL A 48 -7.16 -3.04 -1.53
C VAL A 48 -6.59 -3.82 -0.36
N SER A 49 -6.58 -5.14 -0.49
CA SER A 49 -6.04 -6.06 0.52
C SER A 49 -4.65 -6.51 0.11
N LEU A 50 -3.66 -6.11 0.88
CA LEU A 50 -2.24 -6.37 0.61
C LEU A 50 -1.68 -7.39 1.61
N SER A 51 -0.80 -8.27 1.13
CA SER A 51 -0.06 -9.20 2.00
C SER A 51 0.87 -8.44 2.95
N GLY A 52 1.04 -8.93 4.18
CA GLY A 52 2.03 -8.41 5.11
C GLY A 52 3.46 -8.62 4.62
N ALA A 53 3.68 -9.65 3.80
CA ALA A 53 4.98 -9.90 3.15
C ALA A 53 5.24 -9.03 1.91
N ASP A 54 4.27 -8.20 1.49
CA ASP A 54 4.47 -7.30 0.37
C ASP A 54 5.40 -6.13 0.75
N PRO A 55 6.32 -5.68 -0.12
CA PRO A 55 7.18 -4.53 0.14
C PRO A 55 6.43 -3.23 0.43
N LEU A 56 5.17 -3.11 0.02
CA LEU A 56 4.29 -1.97 0.31
C LEU A 56 3.57 -2.08 1.66
N ASN A 57 3.88 -3.08 2.47
CA ASN A 57 3.50 -3.13 3.89
C ASN A 57 4.28 -2.07 4.68
N LEU A 58 3.77 -0.83 4.67
CA LEU A 58 4.38 0.32 5.32
C LEU A 58 3.64 0.74 6.61
N VAL A 59 2.74 -0.10 7.11
CA VAL A 59 2.00 0.14 8.36
C VAL A 59 2.96 0.18 9.54
N GLY A 60 2.82 1.18 10.40
CA GLY A 60 3.73 1.40 11.54
C GLY A 60 5.13 1.88 11.12
N ILE A 61 5.33 2.17 9.83
CA ILE A 61 6.51 2.87 9.29
C ILE A 61 6.08 4.27 8.87
N LEU A 62 5.13 4.36 7.93
CA LEU A 62 4.59 5.62 7.41
C LEU A 62 3.35 6.10 8.17
N THR A 63 2.72 5.21 8.92
CA THR A 63 1.54 5.51 9.74
C THR A 63 1.85 5.30 11.22
N PRO A 64 1.15 5.99 12.13
CA PRO A 64 1.22 5.70 13.55
C PRO A 64 0.83 4.24 13.87
N GLY A 65 1.31 3.75 15.01
CA GLY A 65 0.97 2.42 15.54
C GLY A 65 2.05 1.37 15.33
N ALA A 66 1.74 0.14 15.73
CA ALA A 66 2.65 -0.99 15.62
C ALA A 66 2.82 -1.46 14.17
N ARG A 67 4.00 -1.96 13.84
CA ARG A 67 4.27 -2.57 12.52
C ARG A 67 3.48 -3.86 12.34
N LEU A 68 2.97 -4.08 11.13
CA LEU A 68 2.40 -5.37 10.74
C LEU A 68 3.55 -6.36 10.44
N PRO A 69 3.66 -7.51 11.14
CA PRO A 69 4.70 -8.49 10.85
C PRO A 69 4.62 -9.00 9.41
N ALA A 70 5.77 -9.12 8.76
CA ALA A 70 5.90 -9.44 7.34
C ALA A 70 5.70 -10.93 7.03
N LEU A 71 4.52 -11.45 7.39
CA LEU A 71 4.11 -12.83 7.15
C LEU A 71 3.08 -12.87 6.01
N THR A 72 3.13 -13.92 5.19
CA THR A 72 2.24 -14.09 4.03
C THR A 72 0.76 -14.22 4.40
N GLY A 73 0.48 -14.72 5.61
CA GLY A 73 -0.88 -14.83 6.16
C GLY A 73 -1.40 -13.52 6.77
N ASN A 74 -0.52 -12.58 7.10
CA ASN A 74 -0.92 -11.27 7.59
C ASN A 74 -1.35 -10.38 6.43
N ARG A 75 -2.27 -9.44 6.68
CA ARG A 75 -2.77 -8.54 5.63
C ARG A 75 -3.03 -7.13 6.16
N VAL A 76 -2.90 -6.14 5.29
CA VAL A 76 -3.38 -4.77 5.52
C VAL A 76 -4.47 -4.46 4.49
N LEU A 77 -5.56 -3.86 4.96
CA LEU A 77 -6.59 -3.30 4.12
C LEU A 77 -6.38 -1.80 3.98
N TYR A 78 -6.23 -1.35 2.74
CA TYR A 78 -6.23 0.06 2.40
C TYR A 78 -7.59 0.46 1.84
N ARG A 79 -8.09 1.62 2.26
CA ARG A 79 -9.18 2.35 1.60
C ARG A 79 -8.59 3.61 0.97
N ASP A 80 -8.59 3.67 -0.36
CA ASP A 80 -7.98 4.76 -1.14
C ASP A 80 -6.54 5.10 -0.69
N GLY A 81 -5.75 4.08 -0.34
CA GLY A 81 -4.35 4.23 0.11
C GLY A 81 -4.15 4.48 1.60
N VAL A 82 -5.21 4.62 2.39
CA VAL A 82 -5.13 4.76 3.86
C VAL A 82 -5.42 3.42 4.54
N PRO A 83 -4.58 2.93 5.45
CA PRO A 83 -4.82 1.64 6.11
C PRO A 83 -6.00 1.74 7.09
N THR A 84 -6.98 0.85 6.98
CA THR A 84 -8.20 0.85 7.81
C THR A 84 -8.36 -0.39 8.68
N ALA A 85 -7.73 -1.52 8.29
CA ALA A 85 -7.79 -2.76 9.06
C ALA A 85 -6.59 -3.67 8.79
N LEU A 86 -6.29 -4.56 9.72
CA LEU A 86 -5.22 -5.55 9.66
C LEU A 86 -5.79 -6.95 9.88
N LEU A 87 -5.18 -7.95 9.24
CA LEU A 87 -5.34 -9.36 9.58
C LEU A 87 -4.02 -9.83 10.20
N VAL A 88 -4.05 -10.24 11.47
CA VAL A 88 -2.86 -10.71 12.20
C VAL A 88 -3.18 -12.05 12.82
N ALA A 89 -2.44 -13.10 12.46
CA ALA A 89 -2.68 -14.45 12.96
C ALA A 89 -4.16 -14.93 12.82
N GLY A 90 -4.83 -14.53 11.73
CA GLY A 90 -6.23 -14.88 11.45
C GLY A 90 -7.27 -13.94 12.08
N GLU A 91 -6.87 -12.99 12.93
CA GLU A 91 -7.78 -12.05 13.58
C GLU A 91 -7.81 -10.69 12.88
N ALA A 92 -9.02 -10.17 12.63
CA ALA A 92 -9.22 -8.85 12.06
C ALA A 92 -9.17 -7.77 13.15
N ARG A 93 -8.29 -6.78 12.97
CA ARG A 93 -8.14 -5.61 13.84
C ARG A 93 -8.43 -4.34 13.04
N PHE A 94 -9.39 -3.54 13.47
CA PHE A 94 -9.73 -2.27 12.81
C PHE A 94 -8.87 -1.14 13.37
N LEU A 95 -8.37 -0.27 12.49
CA LEU A 95 -7.54 0.89 12.83
C LEU A 95 -8.37 2.17 13.02
N GLU A 96 -9.66 2.11 12.67
CA GLU A 96 -10.64 3.16 12.86
C GLU A 96 -11.93 2.56 13.43
N GLN A 97 -12.78 3.40 14.02
CA GLN A 97 -14.13 2.99 14.39
C GLN A 97 -14.98 2.89 13.12
N LEU A 98 -15.61 1.72 12.95
CA LEU A 98 -16.46 1.40 11.82
C LEU A 98 -17.82 0.96 12.34
N GLU A 99 -18.88 1.39 11.64
CA GLU A 99 -20.22 0.84 11.83
C GLU A 99 -20.25 -0.68 11.55
N PRO A 100 -21.17 -1.44 12.17
CA PRO A 100 -21.22 -2.90 12.05
C PRO A 100 -21.22 -3.42 10.61
N GLU A 101 -21.97 -2.78 9.71
CA GLU A 101 -22.04 -3.13 8.30
C GLU A 101 -20.69 -2.91 7.60
N ALA A 102 -20.01 -1.81 7.93
CA ALA A 102 -18.70 -1.48 7.38
C ALA A 102 -17.61 -2.44 7.89
N GLN A 103 -17.71 -2.89 9.16
CA GLN A 103 -16.81 -3.90 9.71
C GLN A 103 -16.92 -5.23 8.95
N TRP A 104 -18.14 -5.66 8.62
CA TRP A 104 -18.37 -6.87 7.84
C TRP A 104 -17.77 -6.77 6.43
N ALA A 105 -18.02 -5.65 5.73
CA ALA A 105 -17.46 -5.41 4.41
C ALA A 105 -15.92 -5.39 4.42
N ALA A 106 -15.33 -4.72 5.42
CA ALA A 106 -13.88 -4.65 5.59
C ALA A 106 -13.26 -6.04 5.90
N ARG A 107 -13.88 -6.85 6.76
CA ARG A 107 -13.44 -8.24 7.02
C ARG A 107 -13.43 -9.09 5.75
N ASN A 108 -14.49 -9.01 4.95
CA ASN A 108 -14.55 -9.74 3.68
C ASN A 108 -13.50 -9.24 2.69
N ALA A 109 -13.28 -7.93 2.61
CA ALA A 109 -12.27 -7.35 1.74
C ALA A 109 -10.84 -7.73 2.16
N LEU A 110 -10.57 -7.81 3.48
CA LEU A 110 -9.30 -8.29 4.04
C LEU A 110 -8.96 -9.69 3.54
N LEU A 111 -9.91 -10.61 3.58
CA LEU A 111 -9.69 -12.02 3.22
C LEU A 111 -9.61 -12.24 1.70
N ARG A 112 -10.18 -11.34 0.90
CA ARG A 112 -10.11 -11.42 -0.56
C ARG A 112 -8.68 -11.12 -1.04
N ARG A 113 -8.10 -12.06 -1.79
CA ARG A 113 -6.91 -11.79 -2.59
C ARG A 113 -7.32 -11.01 -3.83
N GLN A 114 -6.85 -9.77 -3.96
CA GLN A 114 -6.90 -9.10 -5.26
C GLN A 114 -5.81 -9.67 -6.14
N VAL A 115 -6.22 -10.37 -7.20
CA VAL A 115 -5.34 -10.71 -8.31
C VAL A 115 -5.34 -9.51 -9.26
N PRO A 116 -4.18 -8.88 -9.54
CA PRO A 116 -4.11 -7.79 -10.50
C PRO A 116 -4.77 -8.19 -11.81
N THR A 117 -5.47 -7.26 -12.48
CA THR A 117 -6.21 -7.56 -13.73
C THR A 117 -5.31 -8.19 -14.79
N LEU A 118 -4.05 -7.74 -14.87
CA LEU A 118 -3.02 -8.28 -15.75
C LEU A 118 -2.63 -9.73 -15.44
N LEU A 119 -2.86 -10.22 -14.21
CA LEU A 119 -2.55 -11.58 -13.77
C LEU A 119 -3.80 -12.46 -13.62
N LYS A 120 -4.98 -11.99 -14.03
CA LYS A 120 -6.23 -12.77 -13.93
C LYS A 120 -6.19 -14.07 -14.70
N PHE A 121 -5.31 -14.21 -15.70
CA PHE A 121 -5.12 -15.46 -16.44
C PHE A 121 -4.41 -16.56 -15.64
N LEU A 122 -3.85 -16.24 -14.46
CA LEU A 122 -3.21 -17.19 -13.54
C LEU A 122 -4.10 -17.62 -12.37
N ALA A 123 -5.31 -17.07 -12.26
CA ALA A 123 -6.25 -17.31 -11.17
C ALA A 123 -7.40 -18.22 -11.59
#